data_AF-A0A1Z5L7A7-F1
#
_entry.id   AF-A0A1Z5L7A7-F1
#
_cell.length_a   1.000
_cell.length_b   1.000
_cell.length_c   1.000
_cell.angle_alpha   90.00
_cell.angle_beta   90.00
_cell.angle_gamma   90.00
#
_symmetry.space_group_name_H-M   'P 1'
#
loop_
_entity.id
_entity.type
_entity.pdbx_description
1 polymer ?
#
loop_
_entity_poly.entity_id
_entity_poly.type
_entity_poly.pdbx_seq_one_letter_code
_entity_poly.pdbx_strand_id
1 'polypeptide(L)'
;MALVKENESESTDKPQQDNPLTRKLNKLLEVRLENDETTVEALRSLSEFFLENNIRTRRNLRGDIEKRSLAINEEFLQSFKDVKECLDGLCEDINSMNSCCKDMMDKLNTTKSQTNDLISQTTKLKLEGQRLQQRYEVSKAFLDTFQLKPEELKTLRGGRDGSLDENFFLVLARIKK
;
A
#
# COMPACT_ATOMS: atom_id res chain seq x y z
N MET A 1 68.44 -21.88 87.21
CA MET A 1 68.22 -23.03 88.10
C MET A 1 66.75 -23.01 88.49
N ALA A 2 66.08 -24.13 88.22
CA ALA A 2 64.66 -24.48 88.34
C ALA A 2 63.76 -23.64 89.28
N LEU A 3 62.53 -23.36 88.84
CA LEU A 3 61.36 -24.19 89.22
C LEU A 3 60.08 -23.78 88.46
N VAL A 4 59.37 -24.83 88.06
CA VAL A 4 58.12 -24.94 87.30
C VAL A 4 56.91 -24.84 88.23
N LYS A 5 55.73 -24.56 87.63
CA LYS A 5 54.33 -24.81 88.05
C LYS A 5 53.57 -23.53 88.43
N GLU A 6 52.31 -23.31 88.08
CA GLU A 6 51.26 -24.03 87.34
C GLU A 6 50.15 -22.96 87.18
N ASN A 7 49.47 -22.88 86.04
CA ASN A 7 48.05 -23.23 85.98
C ASN A 7 47.47 -22.98 84.59
N GLU A 8 46.99 -24.07 84.02
CA GLU A 8 46.00 -24.13 82.97
C GLU A 8 44.71 -23.44 83.42
N SER A 9 44.07 -22.74 82.50
CA SER A 9 42.62 -22.60 82.48
C SER A 9 42.16 -22.74 81.04
N GLU A 10 41.86 -23.99 80.72
CA GLU A 10 41.19 -24.47 79.54
C GLU A 10 39.78 -23.84 79.42
N SER A 11 39.42 -23.51 78.17
CA SER A 11 38.08 -23.53 77.57
C SER A 11 36.89 -22.93 78.34
N THR A 12 36.32 -21.86 77.79
CA THR A 12 34.85 -21.80 77.61
C THR A 12 34.51 -21.01 76.35
N ASP A 13 34.37 -21.75 75.26
CA ASP A 13 33.44 -21.47 74.17
C ASP A 13 32.10 -21.04 74.81
N LYS A 14 31.74 -19.76 74.69
CA LYS A 14 30.45 -19.26 75.18
C LYS A 14 29.46 -19.40 74.04
N PRO A 15 28.34 -20.13 74.26
CA PRO A 15 27.39 -20.40 73.22
C PRO A 15 26.82 -19.09 72.71
N GLN A 16 26.85 -18.97 71.39
CA GLN A 16 26.11 -17.99 70.62
C GLN A 16 24.68 -17.97 71.14
N GLN A 17 24.38 -17.02 72.05
CA GLN A 17 23.00 -16.69 72.38
C GLN A 17 22.45 -16.01 71.14
N ASP A 18 21.93 -16.85 70.26
CA ASP A 18 21.19 -16.51 69.06
C ASP A 18 19.90 -15.81 69.50
N ASN A 19 20.06 -14.56 69.90
CA ASN A 19 18.99 -13.75 70.47
C ASN A 19 17.90 -13.60 69.39
N PRO A 20 16.65 -14.03 69.67
CA PRO A 20 15.58 -14.00 68.68
C PRO A 20 15.30 -12.58 68.18
N LEU A 21 15.64 -11.56 68.96
CA LEU A 21 15.59 -10.16 68.53
C LEU A 21 16.68 -9.83 67.52
N THR A 22 17.92 -10.29 67.74
CA THR A 22 19.03 -10.12 66.78
C THR A 22 18.74 -10.85 65.47
N ARG A 23 18.16 -12.04 65.52
CA ARG A 23 17.68 -12.74 64.30
C ARG A 23 16.57 -11.98 63.58
N LYS A 24 15.60 -11.41 64.31
CA LYS A 24 14.54 -10.58 63.71
C LYS A 24 15.08 -9.27 63.14
N LEU A 25 16.04 -8.64 63.81
CA LEU A 25 16.69 -7.40 63.38
C LEU A 25 17.51 -7.64 62.11
N ASN A 26 18.35 -8.69 62.10
CA ASN A 26 19.12 -9.08 60.93
C ASN A 26 18.20 -9.43 59.76
N LYS A 27 17.11 -10.17 60.00
CA LYS A 27 16.12 -10.47 58.96
C LYS A 27 15.41 -9.22 58.43
N LEU A 28 15.15 -8.21 59.28
CA LEU A 28 14.58 -6.92 58.86
C LEU A 28 15.58 -6.10 58.05
N LEU A 29 16.86 -6.12 58.44
CA LEU A 29 17.96 -5.46 57.74
C LEU A 29 18.27 -6.12 56.40
N GLU A 30 18.15 -7.45 56.30
CA GLU A 30 18.30 -8.22 55.07
C GLU A 30 17.18 -7.94 54.05
N VAL A 31 15.98 -7.60 54.53
CA VAL A 31 14.81 -7.32 53.68
C VAL A 31 14.97 -6.02 52.88
N ARG A 32 15.93 -5.13 53.23
CA ARG A 32 16.49 -4.01 52.44
C ARG A 32 15.60 -3.47 51.30
N LEU A 33 14.37 -3.12 51.65
CA LEU A 33 13.29 -2.69 50.72
C LEU A 33 13.65 -1.43 49.93
N GLU A 34 14.60 -0.65 50.44
CA GLU A 34 15.07 0.60 49.82
C GLU A 34 15.96 0.37 48.58
N ASN A 35 16.54 -0.83 48.42
CA ASN A 35 17.45 -1.11 47.29
C ASN A 35 16.73 -1.66 46.05
N ASP A 36 15.46 -2.05 46.18
CA ASP A 36 14.66 -2.58 45.08
C ASP A 36 13.63 -1.54 44.63
N GLU A 37 14.04 -0.74 43.64
CA GLU A 37 13.25 0.34 43.04
C GLU A 37 11.83 -0.13 42.64
N THR A 38 11.70 -1.36 42.14
CA THR A 38 10.42 -1.92 41.71
C THR A 38 9.46 -2.14 42.88
N THR A 39 9.99 -2.58 44.04
CA THR A 39 9.18 -2.76 45.24
C THR A 39 8.80 -1.42 45.86
N VAL A 40 9.70 -0.43 45.84
CA VAL A 40 9.41 0.93 46.31
C VAL A 40 8.31 1.57 45.48
N GLU A 41 8.36 1.42 44.15
CA GLU A 41 7.34 1.95 43.25
C GLU A 41 5.99 1.23 43.39
N ALA A 42 6.00 -0.10 43.54
CA ALA A 42 4.79 -0.87 43.82
C ALA A 42 4.14 -0.46 45.15
N LEU A 43 4.95 -0.25 46.21
CA LEU A 43 4.48 0.23 47.50
C LEU A 43 3.97 1.67 47.43
N ARG A 44 4.59 2.53 46.60
CA ARG A 44 4.12 3.89 46.33
C ARG A 44 2.75 3.89 45.66
N SER A 45 2.56 3.04 44.65
CA SER A 45 1.26 2.83 44.00
C SER A 45 0.22 2.25 44.95
N LEU A 46 0.62 1.33 45.84
CA LEU A 46 -0.26 0.79 46.88
C LEU A 46 -0.73 1.88 47.85
N SER A 47 0.19 2.77 48.25
CA SER A 47 -0.09 3.87 49.18
C SER A 47 -1.05 4.92 48.63
N GLU A 48 -1.22 5.02 47.30
CA GLU A 48 -2.18 5.95 46.68
C GLU A 48 -3.63 5.61 47.05
N PHE A 49 -3.95 4.32 47.22
CA PHE A 49 -5.32 3.86 47.49
C PHE A 49 -5.49 3.13 48.82
N PHE A 50 -4.40 2.65 49.44
CA PHE A 50 -4.43 2.02 50.75
C PHE A 50 -4.14 3.07 51.85
N LEU A 51 -5.13 3.93 52.13
CA LEU A 51 -4.97 5.05 53.06
C LEU A 51 -5.06 4.68 54.55
N GLU A 52 -5.85 3.64 54.87
CA GLU A 52 -6.07 3.20 56.25
C GLU A 52 -5.63 1.75 56.46
N ASN A 53 -4.73 1.54 57.42
CA ASN A 53 -4.31 0.21 57.83
C ASN A 53 -5.20 -0.30 58.98
N ASN A 54 -6.34 -0.92 58.63
CA ASN A 54 -7.25 -1.57 59.56
C ASN A 54 -7.47 -3.05 59.17
N ILE A 55 -8.15 -3.83 60.02
CA ILE A 55 -8.33 -5.27 59.80
C ILE A 55 -9.16 -5.55 58.53
N ARG A 56 -10.13 -4.67 58.22
CA ARG A 56 -11.00 -4.82 57.04
C ARG A 56 -10.23 -4.55 55.75
N THR A 57 -9.52 -3.42 55.68
CA THR A 57 -8.72 -3.05 54.50
C THR A 57 -7.63 -4.08 54.21
N ARG A 58 -6.96 -4.60 55.25
CA ARG A 58 -5.97 -5.67 55.09
C ARG A 58 -6.55 -6.98 54.56
N ARG A 59 -7.75 -7.36 55.02
CA ARG A 59 -8.44 -8.58 54.55
C ARG A 59 -8.89 -8.45 53.09
N ASN A 60 -9.27 -7.26 52.66
CA ASN A 60 -9.80 -7.01 51.33
C ASN A 60 -8.73 -6.57 50.31
N LEU A 61 -7.53 -6.21 50.77
CA LEU A 61 -6.45 -5.64 49.96
C LEU A 61 -6.20 -6.38 48.65
N ARG A 62 -6.15 -7.72 48.70
CA ARG A 62 -5.97 -8.55 47.50
C ARG A 62 -7.12 -8.36 46.51
N GLY A 63 -8.37 -8.42 46.98
CA GLY A 63 -9.54 -8.24 46.13
C GLY A 63 -9.64 -6.82 45.57
N ASP A 64 -9.20 -5.82 46.32
CA ASP A 64 -9.18 -4.42 45.87
C ASP A 64 -8.09 -4.20 44.81
N ILE A 65 -6.91 -4.82 44.97
CA ILE A 65 -5.85 -4.86 43.94
C ILE A 65 -6.37 -5.54 42.67
N GLU A 66 -6.99 -6.71 42.80
CA GLU A 66 -7.53 -7.48 41.66
C GLU A 66 -8.61 -6.68 40.91
N LYS A 67 -9.53 -6.01 41.62
CA LYS A 67 -10.54 -5.13 41.02
C LYS A 67 -9.93 -3.94 40.28
N ARG A 68 -8.93 -3.27 40.88
CA ARG A 68 -8.26 -2.14 40.24
C ARG A 68 -7.51 -2.58 38.99
N SER A 69 -6.82 -3.72 39.06
CA SER A 69 -6.14 -4.33 37.90
C SER A 69 -7.12 -4.63 36.78
N LEU A 70 -8.28 -5.21 37.10
CA LEU A 70 -9.34 -5.48 36.14
C LEU A 70 -9.88 -4.19 35.50
N ALA A 71 -10.16 -3.16 36.31
CA ALA A 71 -10.64 -1.87 35.81
C ALA A 71 -9.63 -1.19 34.85
N ILE A 72 -8.34 -1.22 35.18
CA ILE A 72 -7.28 -0.69 34.30
C ILE A 72 -7.22 -1.46 32.98
N ASN A 73 -7.35 -2.79 33.03
CA ASN A 73 -7.34 -3.61 31.82
C ASN A 73 -8.59 -3.36 30.95
N GLU A 74 -9.75 -3.14 31.56
CA GLU A 74 -10.97 -2.75 30.84
C GLU A 74 -10.83 -1.39 30.17
N GLU A 75 -10.27 -0.39 30.87
CA GLU A 75 -10.00 0.94 30.31
C GLU A 75 -8.99 0.87 29.15
N PHE A 76 -7.93 0.07 29.32
CA PHE A 76 -6.94 -0.16 28.28
C PHE A 76 -7.58 -0.83 27.05
N LEU A 77 -8.38 -1.87 27.25
CA LEU A 77 -9.07 -2.57 26.16
C LEU A 77 -10.03 -1.63 25.43
N GLN A 78 -10.78 -0.81 26.17
CA GLN A 78 -11.72 0.14 25.59
C GLN A 78 -11.01 1.22 24.78
N SER A 79 -9.92 1.78 25.31
CA SER A 79 -9.10 2.78 24.60
C SER A 79 -8.42 2.19 23.37
N PHE A 80 -7.92 0.95 23.47
CA PHE A 80 -7.26 0.26 22.36
C PHE A 80 -8.24 -0.15 21.26
N LYS A 81 -9.51 -0.39 21.60
CA LYS A 81 -10.56 -0.71 20.63
C LYS A 81 -10.73 0.39 19.60
N ASP A 82 -10.76 1.66 20.02
CA ASP A 82 -10.91 2.80 19.11
C ASP A 82 -9.72 2.89 18.14
N VAL A 83 -8.50 2.65 18.64
CA VAL A 83 -7.29 2.59 17.80
C VAL A 83 -7.36 1.46 16.79
N LYS A 84 -7.81 0.28 17.22
CA LYS A 84 -8.00 -0.90 16.36
C LYS A 84 -9.03 -0.63 15.28
N GLU A 85 -10.18 -0.05 15.62
CA GLU A 85 -11.23 0.28 14.64
C GLU A 85 -10.74 1.31 13.61
N CYS A 86 -9.99 2.32 14.04
CA CYS A 86 -9.35 3.27 13.12
C CYS A 86 -8.34 2.59 12.19
N LEU A 87 -7.53 1.64 12.70
CA LEU A 87 -6.55 0.91 11.91
C LEU A 87 -7.22 -0.05 10.90
N ASP A 88 -8.30 -0.70 11.31
CA ASP A 88 -9.09 -1.56 10.42
C ASP A 88 -9.69 -0.74 9.28
N GLY A 89 -10.29 0.42 9.58
CA GLY A 89 -10.81 1.33 8.55
C GLY A 89 -9.73 1.79 7.57
N LEU A 90 -8.54 2.14 8.07
CA LEU A 90 -7.41 2.49 7.21
C LEU A 90 -6.98 1.31 6.31
N CYS A 91 -6.99 0.08 6.83
CA CYS A 91 -6.67 -1.11 6.05
C CYS A 91 -7.72 -1.34 4.94
N GLU A 92 -9.01 -1.16 5.25
CA GLU A 92 -10.10 -1.24 4.27
C GLU A 92 -9.96 -0.18 3.18
N ASP A 93 -9.63 1.06 3.53
CA ASP A 93 -9.40 2.15 2.58
C ASP A 93 -8.22 1.85 1.65
N ILE A 94 -7.10 1.37 2.21
CA ILE A 94 -5.91 0.99 1.41
C ILE A 94 -6.25 -0.16 0.45
N ASN A 95 -6.98 -1.17 0.90
CA ASN A 95 -7.40 -2.28 0.06
C ASN A 95 -8.34 -1.81 -1.06
N SER A 96 -9.27 -0.92 -0.76
CA SER A 96 -10.18 -0.31 -1.72
C SER A 96 -9.43 0.52 -2.77
N MET A 97 -8.47 1.34 -2.33
CA MET A 97 -7.60 2.12 -3.21
C MET A 97 -6.76 1.21 -4.12
N ASN A 98 -6.18 0.14 -3.57
CA ASN A 98 -5.40 -0.82 -4.35
C ASN A 98 -6.25 -1.50 -5.43
N SER A 99 -7.49 -1.88 -5.10
CA SER A 99 -8.43 -2.43 -6.08
C SER A 99 -8.74 -1.42 -7.19
N CYS A 100 -9.05 -0.17 -6.82
CA CYS A 100 -9.33 0.89 -7.79
C CYS A 100 -8.13 1.16 -8.73
N CYS A 101 -6.92 1.20 -8.18
CA CYS A 101 -5.69 1.37 -8.96
C CYS A 101 -5.49 0.22 -9.96
N LYS A 102 -5.75 -1.03 -9.56
CA LYS A 102 -5.70 -2.20 -10.46
C LYS A 102 -6.73 -2.08 -11.58
N ASP A 103 -7.97 -1.76 -11.25
CA ASP A 103 -9.03 -1.59 -12.25
C ASP A 103 -8.71 -0.48 -13.25
N MET A 104 -8.15 0.65 -12.79
CA MET A 104 -7.69 1.74 -13.65
C MET A 104 -6.56 1.29 -14.55
N MET A 105 -5.58 0.54 -14.03
CA MET A 105 -4.47 0.02 -14.80
C MET A 105 -4.94 -0.96 -15.89
N ASP A 106 -5.89 -1.84 -15.57
CA ASP A 106 -6.45 -2.81 -16.50
C ASP A 106 -7.25 -2.12 -17.62
N LYS A 107 -8.05 -1.11 -17.27
CA LYS A 107 -8.73 -0.27 -18.27
C LYS A 107 -7.73 0.45 -19.16
N LEU A 108 -6.68 1.05 -18.59
CA LEU A 108 -5.63 1.74 -19.35
C LEU A 108 -4.94 0.78 -20.33
N ASN A 109 -4.56 -0.41 -19.88
CA ASN A 109 -3.93 -1.43 -20.70
C ASN A 109 -4.86 -1.90 -21.84
N THR A 110 -6.14 -2.09 -21.53
CA THR A 110 -7.16 -2.46 -22.52
C THR A 110 -7.33 -1.38 -23.58
N THR A 111 -7.50 -0.12 -23.17
CA THR A 111 -7.63 1.02 -24.09
C THR A 111 -6.36 1.20 -24.93
N LYS A 112 -5.17 1.00 -24.34
CA LYS A 112 -3.90 1.03 -25.06
C LYS A 112 -3.86 -0.05 -26.14
N SER A 113 -4.26 -1.28 -25.82
CA SER A 113 -4.32 -2.38 -26.81
C SER A 113 -5.29 -2.05 -27.95
N GLN A 114 -6.51 -1.63 -27.62
CA GLN A 114 -7.54 -1.27 -28.60
C GLN A 114 -7.07 -0.12 -29.51
N THR A 115 -6.38 0.87 -28.96
CA THR A 115 -5.82 2.00 -29.72
C THR A 115 -4.74 1.52 -30.68
N ASN A 116 -3.85 0.63 -30.26
CA ASN A 116 -2.83 0.04 -31.13
C ASN A 116 -3.43 -0.77 -32.27
N ASP A 117 -4.49 -1.54 -31.99
CA ASP A 117 -5.22 -2.30 -33.01
C ASP A 117 -5.88 -1.36 -34.03
N LEU A 118 -6.52 -0.28 -33.55
CA LEU A 118 -7.15 0.73 -34.40
C LEU A 118 -6.13 1.46 -35.26
N ILE A 119 -4.97 1.84 -34.71
CA ILE A 119 -3.86 2.44 -35.47
C ILE A 119 -3.38 1.48 -36.56
N SER A 120 -3.24 0.20 -36.24
CA SER A 120 -2.80 -0.82 -37.19
C SER A 120 -3.80 -0.99 -38.34
N GLN A 121 -5.09 -1.06 -38.03
CA GLN A 121 -6.16 -1.14 -39.04
C GLN A 121 -6.21 0.12 -39.91
N THR A 122 -6.15 1.30 -39.29
CA THR A 122 -6.17 2.60 -40.01
C THR A 122 -4.96 2.74 -40.93
N THR A 123 -3.78 2.29 -40.49
CA THR A 123 -2.56 2.31 -41.30
C THR A 123 -2.68 1.39 -42.52
N LYS A 124 -3.24 0.19 -42.35
CA LYS A 124 -3.53 -0.74 -43.46
C LYS A 124 -4.51 -0.12 -44.47
N LEU A 125 -5.63 0.42 -43.98
CA LEU A 125 -6.63 1.10 -44.83
C LEU A 125 -6.04 2.28 -45.60
N LYS A 126 -5.17 3.09 -44.95
CA LYS A 126 -4.49 4.20 -45.61
C LYS A 126 -3.59 3.74 -46.75
N LEU A 127 -2.83 2.66 -46.55
CA LEU A 127 -1.99 2.06 -47.59
C LEU A 127 -2.82 1.52 -48.76
N GLU A 128 -3.92 0.82 -48.47
CA GLU A 128 -4.84 0.33 -49.50
C GLU A 128 -5.48 1.46 -50.29
N GLY A 129 -5.90 2.54 -49.60
CA GLY A 129 -6.44 3.75 -50.22
C GLY A 129 -5.43 4.43 -51.15
N GLN A 130 -4.17 4.55 -50.74
CA GLN A 130 -3.11 5.08 -51.60
C GLN A 130 -2.90 4.23 -52.85
N ARG A 131 -2.87 2.89 -52.69
CA ARG A 131 -2.75 1.97 -53.84
C ARG A 131 -3.93 2.08 -54.79
N LEU A 132 -5.15 2.21 -54.25
CA LEU A 132 -6.36 2.38 -55.06
C LEU A 132 -6.35 3.72 -55.81
N GLN A 133 -5.94 4.79 -55.14
CA GLN A 133 -5.81 6.12 -55.74
C GLN A 133 -4.81 6.12 -56.89
N GLN A 134 -3.64 5.51 -56.72
CA GLN A 134 -2.66 5.36 -57.79
C GLN A 134 -3.23 4.60 -59.00
N ARG A 135 -3.95 3.49 -58.76
CA ARG A 135 -4.60 2.73 -59.82
C ARG A 135 -5.67 3.54 -60.54
N TYR A 136 -6.47 4.30 -59.78
CA TYR A 136 -7.49 5.19 -60.33
C TYR A 136 -6.87 6.27 -61.22
N GLU A 137 -5.80 6.92 -60.78
CA GLU A 137 -5.09 7.94 -61.57
C GLU A 137 -4.54 7.38 -62.88
N VAL A 138 -3.95 6.19 -62.86
CA VAL A 138 -3.49 5.49 -64.07
C VAL A 138 -4.65 5.16 -65.00
N SER A 139 -5.74 4.60 -64.48
CA SER A 139 -6.94 4.29 -65.29
C SER A 139 -7.58 5.54 -65.87
N LYS A 140 -7.62 6.64 -65.12
CA LYS A 140 -8.13 7.93 -65.59
C LYS A 140 -7.26 8.50 -66.72
N ALA A 141 -5.94 8.51 -66.54
CA ALA A 141 -5.01 8.95 -67.58
C ALA A 141 -5.10 8.09 -68.84
N PHE A 142 -5.27 6.77 -68.69
CA PHE A 142 -5.51 5.86 -69.80
C PHE A 142 -6.81 6.22 -70.53
N LEU A 143 -7.91 6.43 -69.80
CA LEU A 143 -9.20 6.79 -70.39
C LEU A 143 -9.15 8.14 -71.12
N ASP A 144 -8.52 9.15 -70.52
CA ASP A 144 -8.36 10.48 -71.13
C ASP A 144 -7.50 10.42 -72.42
N THR A 145 -6.55 9.49 -72.50
CA THR A 145 -5.68 9.31 -73.67
C THR A 145 -6.38 8.53 -74.78
N PHE A 146 -7.02 7.40 -74.45
CA PHE A 146 -7.49 6.42 -75.44
C PHE A 146 -8.99 6.41 -75.67
N GLN A 147 -9.80 6.99 -74.79
CA GLN A 147 -11.24 7.09 -74.99
C GLN A 147 -11.62 8.48 -75.48
N LEU A 148 -12.46 8.50 -76.51
CA LEU A 148 -13.06 9.75 -76.97
C LEU A 148 -14.19 10.16 -76.05
N LYS A 149 -14.17 11.42 -75.62
CA LYS A 149 -15.30 11.99 -74.87
C LYS A 149 -16.52 12.03 -75.79
N PRO A 150 -17.74 11.86 -75.26
CA PRO A 150 -18.95 11.89 -76.06
C PRO A 150 -19.12 13.20 -76.87
N GLU A 151 -18.58 14.31 -76.36
CA GLU A 151 -18.50 15.61 -77.06
C GLU A 151 -17.57 15.55 -78.29
N GLU A 152 -16.41 14.91 -78.16
CA GLU A 152 -15.42 14.73 -79.23
C GLU A 152 -15.96 13.80 -80.32
N LEU A 153 -16.70 12.76 -79.91
CA LEU A 153 -17.33 11.80 -80.80
C LEU A 153 -18.49 12.43 -81.59
N LYS A 154 -19.25 13.35 -80.99
CA LYS A 154 -20.24 14.18 -81.70
C LYS A 154 -19.58 15.09 -82.74
N THR A 155 -18.47 15.73 -82.36
CA THR A 155 -17.71 16.61 -83.25
C THR A 155 -17.19 15.84 -84.48
N LEU A 156 -16.71 14.61 -84.28
CA LEU A 156 -16.25 13.74 -85.38
C LEU A 156 -17.35 13.15 -86.26
N ARG A 157 -18.56 12.93 -85.73
CA ARG A 157 -19.67 12.43 -86.56
C ARG A 157 -20.21 13.48 -87.52
N GLY A 158 -19.88 14.76 -87.30
CA GLY A 158 -20.34 15.88 -88.10
C GLY A 158 -21.84 16.15 -87.93
N GLY A 159 -22.23 17.42 -88.10
CA GLY A 159 -23.64 17.77 -88.28
C GLY A 159 -24.14 17.33 -89.66
N ARG A 160 -25.46 17.10 -89.80
CA ARG A 160 -26.14 16.73 -91.07
C ARG A 160 -25.85 17.65 -92.27
N ASP A 161 -25.17 18.78 -92.04
CA ASP A 161 -24.98 19.89 -92.97
C ASP A 161 -23.56 19.95 -93.60
N GLY A 162 -22.68 18.99 -93.29
CA GLY A 162 -21.40 18.82 -94.00
C GLY A 162 -20.33 19.90 -93.77
N SER A 163 -20.57 20.90 -92.91
CA SER A 163 -19.55 21.86 -92.50
C SER A 163 -18.55 21.23 -91.53
N LEU A 164 -17.29 21.18 -91.93
CA LEU A 164 -16.18 20.72 -91.10
C LEU A 164 -15.66 21.90 -90.27
N ASP A 165 -15.87 21.83 -88.96
CA ASP A 165 -15.37 22.80 -87.98
C ASP A 165 -13.88 22.57 -87.67
N GLU A 166 -13.14 23.61 -87.27
CA GLU A 166 -11.70 23.50 -86.93
C GLU A 166 -11.47 22.51 -85.77
N ASN A 167 -12.44 22.41 -84.86
CA ASN A 167 -12.46 21.43 -83.78
C ASN A 167 -12.46 19.97 -84.28
N PHE A 168 -12.99 19.69 -85.47
CA PHE A 168 -12.94 18.35 -86.08
C PHE A 168 -11.49 17.92 -86.33
N PHE A 169 -10.68 18.78 -86.93
CA PHE A 169 -9.29 18.46 -87.26
C PHE A 169 -8.41 18.37 -86.01
N LEU A 170 -8.69 19.16 -84.97
CA LEU A 170 -8.00 19.05 -83.68
C LEU A 170 -8.27 17.71 -82.98
N VAL A 171 -9.53 17.28 -82.94
CA VAL A 171 -9.90 15.98 -82.36
C VAL A 171 -9.32 14.83 -83.19
N LEU A 172 -9.34 14.93 -84.53
CA LEU A 172 -8.81 13.90 -85.42
C LEU A 172 -7.28 13.80 -85.37
N ALA A 173 -6.57 14.93 -85.22
CA ALA A 173 -5.13 14.96 -85.02
C ALA A 173 -4.71 14.33 -83.67
N ARG A 174 -5.54 14.47 -82.62
CA ARG A 174 -5.31 13.80 -81.34
C ARG A 174 -5.45 12.28 -81.45
N ILE A 175 -6.39 11.77 -82.25
CA ILE A 175 -6.63 10.32 -82.40
C ILE A 175 -5.56 9.64 -83.26
N LYS A 176 -5.01 10.36 -84.25
CA LYS A 176 -4.05 9.81 -85.20
C LYS A 176 -2.63 9.66 -84.60
N LYS A 177 -2.43 10.08 -83.36
CA LYS A 177 -1.15 10.06 -82.65
C LYS A 177 -1.03 8.82 -81.79
#